data_AF-A0A8K0TTE1-F1
#
_entry.id   AF-A0A8K0TTE1-F1
#
_cell.length_a   1.000
_cell.length_b   1.000
_cell.length_c   1.000
_cell.angle_alpha   90.00
_cell.angle_beta   90.00
_cell.angle_gamma   90.00
#
_symmetry.space_group_name_H-M   'P 1'
#
loop_
_entity.id
_entity.type
_entity.pdbx_description
1 polymer ?
#
loop_
_entity_poly.entity_id
_entity_poly.type
_entity_poly.pdbx_seq_one_letter_code
_entity_poly.pdbx_strand_id
1 'polypeptide(L)'
;MATFHGFPDLPTEIRLLIWNHYAQPDLGDPPRIVELGLKTSPCDPGHPRCSYAFRRTYHQFYVCREARMVGDIYYRKTFVCPHLSHPNHIGHFAWLNFDTDVVRMSLLHVGKTGGADRHLIQRLELISNDLDANYFLDFGPRHLNFRSLKSIDILHDGSMREWYTQVADQPWGCDTSIMRVIHKQSGEVLDHDRDLEISESGIWPVSKQALSVD
;
A
#
# COMPACT_ATOMS: atom_id res chain seq x y z
N MET A 1 2.60 -15.37 21.68
CA MET A 1 3.32 -14.33 20.91
C MET A 1 4.16 -15.05 19.87
N ALA A 2 3.88 -14.91 18.58
CA ALA A 2 4.69 -15.55 17.55
C ALA A 2 6.03 -14.79 17.45
N THR A 3 7.09 -15.36 18.01
CA THR A 3 8.46 -14.91 17.83
C THR A 3 8.94 -15.42 16.48
N PHE A 4 8.63 -14.66 15.43
CA PHE A 4 9.31 -14.89 14.17
C PHE A 4 10.79 -14.54 14.34
N HIS A 5 11.65 -15.54 14.20
CA HIS A 5 13.09 -15.41 14.14
C HIS A 5 13.47 -15.75 12.70
N GLY A 6 13.69 -14.73 11.87
CA GLY A 6 14.05 -14.97 10.46
C GLY A 6 15.30 -15.83 10.26
N PHE A 7 16.13 -15.97 11.30
CA PHE A 7 17.34 -16.79 11.29
C PHE A 7 17.68 -17.18 12.75
N PRO A 8 16.97 -18.15 13.36
CA PRO A 8 17.08 -18.40 14.80
C PRO A 8 18.50 -18.79 15.24
N ASP A 9 19.28 -19.35 14.32
CA ASP A 9 20.65 -19.82 14.58
C ASP A 9 21.70 -18.72 14.47
N LEU A 10 21.34 -17.52 13.99
CA LEU A 10 22.27 -16.40 13.87
C LEU A 10 22.37 -15.60 15.18
N PRO A 11 23.57 -15.15 15.56
CA PRO A 11 23.74 -14.21 16.67
C PRO A 11 22.86 -12.96 16.50
N THR A 12 22.46 -12.38 17.62
CA THR A 12 21.61 -11.18 17.67
C THR A 12 22.16 -10.04 16.82
N GLU A 13 23.46 -9.84 16.86
CA GLU A 13 24.20 -8.80 16.15
C GLU A 13 24.07 -8.97 14.63
N ILE A 14 24.23 -10.21 14.15
CA ILE A 14 24.09 -10.54 12.73
C ILE A 14 22.65 -10.34 12.28
N ARG A 15 21.67 -10.76 13.10
CA ARG A 15 20.26 -10.53 12.79
C ARG A 15 19.91 -9.06 12.69
N LEU A 16 20.45 -8.21 13.58
CA LEU A 16 20.26 -6.77 13.52
C LEU A 16 20.92 -6.15 12.29
N LEU A 17 22.13 -6.60 11.92
CA LEU A 17 22.81 -6.14 10.71
C LEU A 17 22.01 -6.46 9.44
N ILE A 18 21.44 -7.67 9.35
CA ILE A 18 20.56 -8.05 8.23
C ILE A 18 19.37 -7.10 8.14
N TRP A 19 18.68 -6.83 9.26
CA TRP A 19 17.53 -5.91 9.24
C TRP A 19 17.91 -4.46 8.98
N ASN A 20 19.07 -4.00 9.45
CA ASN A 20 19.58 -2.68 9.12
C ASN A 20 19.86 -2.55 7.62
N HIS A 21 20.42 -3.59 7.00
CA HIS A 21 20.68 -3.63 5.56
C HIS A 21 19.37 -3.58 4.75
N TYR A 22 18.34 -4.35 5.12
CA TYR A 22 17.03 -4.27 4.49
C TYR A 22 16.29 -2.95 4.74
N ALA A 23 16.63 -2.24 5.82
CA ALA A 23 16.07 -0.94 6.13
C ALA A 23 16.74 0.20 5.36
N GLN A 24 17.81 -0.06 4.60
CA GLN A 24 18.53 0.95 3.82
C GLN A 24 17.98 1.03 2.39
N PRO A 25 17.44 2.19 1.96
CA PRO A 25 16.86 2.37 0.63
C PRO A 25 17.90 2.33 -0.51
N ASP A 26 19.19 2.49 -0.22
CA ASP A 26 20.23 2.74 -1.22
C ASP A 26 20.79 1.46 -1.87
N LEU A 27 20.39 0.28 -1.39
CA LEU A 27 20.93 -1.01 -1.83
C LEU A 27 20.25 -1.60 -3.07
N GLY A 28 19.31 -0.87 -3.68
CA GLY A 28 18.65 -1.28 -4.93
C GLY A 28 17.65 -2.43 -4.78
N ASP A 29 17.45 -2.95 -3.57
CA ASP A 29 16.41 -3.93 -3.28
C ASP A 29 15.03 -3.29 -3.40
N PRO A 30 14.04 -3.99 -3.97
CA PRO A 30 12.68 -3.49 -4.03
C PRO A 30 12.14 -3.31 -2.61
N PRO A 31 11.43 -2.21 -2.34
CA PRO A 31 10.90 -1.93 -1.02
C PRO A 31 9.95 -3.05 -0.59
N ARG A 32 9.98 -3.39 0.70
CA ARG A 32 9.07 -4.35 1.27
C ARG A 32 7.64 -3.82 1.18
N ILE A 33 6.74 -4.65 0.66
CA ILE A 33 5.33 -4.33 0.55
C ILE A 33 4.57 -4.94 1.72
N VAL A 34 3.85 -4.10 2.47
CA VAL A 34 3.01 -4.50 3.59
C VAL A 34 1.55 -4.32 3.23
N GLU A 35 0.85 -5.44 3.04
CA GLU A 35 -0.55 -5.45 2.60
C GLU A 35 -1.52 -5.31 3.78
N LEU A 36 -2.30 -4.23 3.75
CA LEU A 36 -3.40 -3.96 4.67
C LEU A 36 -4.71 -4.40 4.04
N GLY A 37 -5.19 -5.58 4.43
CA GLY A 37 -6.53 -6.04 4.09
C GLY A 37 -7.57 -5.58 5.12
N LEU A 38 -8.81 -5.37 4.68
CA LEU A 38 -9.95 -5.45 5.57
C LEU A 38 -10.50 -6.87 5.51
N LYS A 39 -10.58 -7.54 6.66
CA LYS A 39 -11.48 -8.65 6.83
C LYS A 39 -12.78 -8.07 7.35
N THR A 40 -13.75 -7.89 6.46
CA THR A 40 -15.12 -7.65 6.89
C THR A 40 -15.59 -8.89 7.64
N SER A 41 -15.71 -8.80 8.96
CA SER A 41 -16.39 -9.84 9.70
C SER A 41 -17.89 -9.66 9.45
N PRO A 42 -18.64 -10.73 9.15
CA PRO A 42 -20.09 -10.68 9.13
C PRO A 42 -20.57 -10.52 10.58
N CYS A 43 -20.57 -9.30 11.09
CA CYS A 43 -21.16 -8.99 12.39
C CYS A 43 -22.16 -7.86 12.19
N ASP A 44 -23.41 -8.21 12.46
CA ASP A 44 -24.65 -7.44 12.42
C ASP A 44 -25.17 -6.93 11.06
N PRO A 45 -26.41 -7.29 10.68
CA PRO A 45 -27.08 -6.66 9.55
C PRO A 45 -27.30 -5.18 9.87
N GLY A 46 -26.60 -4.32 9.14
CA GLY A 46 -26.75 -2.86 9.20
C GLY A 46 -25.48 -2.10 9.57
N HIS A 47 -24.46 -2.72 10.17
CA HIS A 47 -23.20 -2.05 10.53
C HIS A 47 -21.99 -2.92 10.19
N PRO A 48 -21.32 -2.71 9.04
CA PRO A 48 -20.10 -3.44 8.75
C PRO A 48 -19.00 -3.01 9.73
N ARG A 49 -18.80 -3.77 10.82
CA ARG A 49 -17.60 -3.68 11.63
C ARG A 49 -16.42 -4.13 10.76
N CYS A 50 -15.74 -3.15 10.19
CA CYS A 50 -14.54 -3.34 9.38
C CYS A 50 -13.39 -3.72 10.31
N SER A 51 -12.96 -4.99 10.26
CA SER A 51 -11.75 -5.43 10.94
C SER A 51 -10.58 -5.37 9.97
N TYR A 52 -9.44 -4.82 10.39
CA TYR A 52 -8.22 -4.90 9.59
C TYR A 52 -7.59 -6.27 9.77
N ALA A 53 -7.35 -6.97 8.66
CA ALA A 53 -6.57 -8.18 8.63
C ALA A 53 -5.42 -7.98 7.65
N PHE A 54 -4.21 -8.06 8.17
CA PHE A 54 -3.02 -8.13 7.33
C PHE A 54 -3.06 -9.48 6.60
N ARG A 55 -3.09 -9.46 5.27
CA ARG A 55 -2.80 -10.69 4.53
C ARG A 55 -1.38 -11.07 4.92
N ARG A 56 -1.19 -12.35 5.26
CA ARG A 56 0.08 -12.90 5.72
C ARG A 56 1.11 -12.67 4.62
N THR A 57 1.82 -11.55 4.69
CA THR A 57 3.05 -11.33 3.96
C THR A 57 3.99 -12.48 4.34
N TYR A 58 4.68 -13.03 3.35
CA TYR A 58 5.65 -14.11 3.49
C TYR A 58 6.53 -13.92 4.74
N HIS A 59 6.93 -15.02 5.34
CA HIS A 59 7.72 -15.09 6.58
C HIS A 59 8.87 -14.07 6.63
N GLN A 60 9.57 -13.89 5.51
CA GLN A 60 10.64 -12.90 5.31
C GLN A 60 10.28 -11.44 5.65
N PHE A 61 8.99 -11.10 5.70
CA PHE A 61 8.48 -9.76 5.99
C PHE A 61 8.06 -9.57 7.45
N TYR A 62 8.17 -10.60 8.30
CA TYR A 62 8.03 -10.41 9.75
C TYR A 62 9.35 -9.88 10.34
N VAL A 63 9.28 -8.72 10.97
CA VAL A 63 10.42 -8.11 11.67
C VAL A 63 10.85 -9.01 12.84
N CYS A 64 12.13 -9.35 12.93
CA CYS A 64 12.63 -10.20 14.02
C CYS A 64 12.41 -9.57 15.40
N ARG A 65 12.51 -10.34 16.47
CA ARG A 65 12.33 -9.82 17.84
C ARG A 65 13.29 -8.69 18.15
N GLU A 66 14.54 -8.84 17.75
CA GLU A 66 15.64 -7.94 18.06
C GLU A 66 15.41 -6.58 17.41
N ALA A 67 15.08 -6.56 16.12
CA ALA A 67 14.75 -5.33 15.40
C ALA A 67 13.51 -4.61 15.96
N ARG A 68 12.57 -5.34 16.58
CA ARG A 68 11.44 -4.76 17.32
C ARG A 68 11.84 -4.17 18.68
N MET A 69 12.84 -4.74 19.34
CA MET A 69 13.28 -4.36 20.70
C MET A 69 14.30 -3.24 20.72
N VAL A 70 15.03 -3.00 19.62
CA VAL A 70 15.99 -1.89 19.49
C VAL A 70 15.29 -0.51 19.44
N GLY A 71 13.95 -0.49 19.48
CA GLY A 71 13.14 0.66 19.87
C GLY A 71 12.96 1.67 18.75
N ASP A 72 11.90 1.55 17.95
CA ASP A 72 11.46 2.46 16.87
C ASP A 72 12.51 2.97 15.86
N ILE A 73 13.79 2.59 15.99
CA ILE A 73 14.90 3.00 15.10
C ILE A 73 14.71 2.40 13.71
N TYR A 74 14.31 1.12 13.63
CA TYR A 74 14.16 0.42 12.36
C TYR A 74 12.70 0.18 11.99
N TYR A 75 11.89 -0.23 12.96
CA TYR A 75 10.51 -0.59 12.73
C TYR A 75 9.66 -0.18 13.91
N ARG A 76 8.53 0.48 13.61
CA ARG A 76 7.54 0.91 14.59
C ARG A 76 6.28 0.06 14.49
N LYS A 77 5.73 -0.28 15.64
CA LYS A 77 4.45 -1.00 15.72
C LYS A 77 3.31 -0.04 15.38
N THR A 78 2.48 -0.40 14.40
CA THR A 78 1.41 0.46 13.89
C THR A 78 0.17 -0.34 13.46
N PHE A 79 -0.89 0.37 13.08
CA PHE A 79 -2.19 -0.16 12.64
C PHE A 79 -2.88 -1.07 13.65
N VAL A 80 -2.80 -0.71 14.93
CA VAL A 80 -3.59 -1.37 15.98
C VAL A 80 -5.07 -1.05 15.72
N CYS A 81 -5.85 -2.01 15.23
CA CYS A 81 -7.29 -1.84 15.04
C CYS A 81 -7.98 -1.67 16.42
N PRO A 82 -8.49 -0.48 16.78
CA PRO A 82 -9.06 -0.25 18.10
C PRO A 82 -10.40 -0.97 18.27
N HIS A 83 -11.13 -1.19 17.17
CA HIS A 83 -12.46 -1.83 17.17
C HIS A 83 -12.41 -3.34 17.35
N LEU A 84 -11.22 -3.94 17.31
CA LEU A 84 -10.96 -5.33 17.67
C LEU A 84 -10.53 -5.50 19.13
N SER A 85 -10.68 -4.48 19.98
CA SER A 85 -10.42 -4.54 21.43
C SER A 85 -11.46 -5.36 22.20
N HIS A 86 -11.98 -6.44 21.60
CA HIS A 86 -12.63 -7.48 22.36
C HIS A 86 -11.51 -8.27 23.08
N PRO A 87 -11.61 -8.61 24.37
CA PRO A 87 -10.56 -9.27 25.14
C PRO A 87 -9.99 -10.57 24.52
N ASN A 88 -10.69 -11.18 23.55
CA ASN A 88 -10.28 -12.40 22.86
C ASN A 88 -9.71 -12.16 21.44
N HIS A 89 -9.80 -10.94 20.92
CA HIS A 89 -9.25 -10.59 19.63
C HIS A 89 -7.86 -9.99 19.82
N ILE A 90 -6.84 -10.75 19.42
CA ILE A 90 -5.48 -10.25 19.34
C ILE A 90 -5.50 -9.09 18.35
N GLY A 91 -5.40 -7.86 18.85
CA GLY A 91 -5.33 -6.67 18.01
C GLY A 91 -4.29 -6.91 16.91
N HIS A 92 -4.74 -6.89 15.66
CA HIS A 92 -3.84 -7.04 14.54
C HIS A 92 -2.99 -5.77 14.45
N PHE A 93 -1.68 -5.92 14.28
CA PHE A 93 -0.74 -4.83 14.10
C PHE A 93 0.33 -5.24 13.08
N ALA A 94 0.94 -4.25 12.44
CA ALA A 94 2.14 -4.44 11.63
C ALA A 94 3.33 -3.72 12.27
N TRP A 95 4.52 -4.14 11.89
CA TRP A 95 5.76 -3.43 12.18
C TRP A 95 6.23 -2.80 10.87
N LEU A 96 6.27 -1.47 10.80
CA LEU A 96 6.64 -0.73 9.59
C LEU A 96 7.90 0.10 9.78
N ASN A 97 8.72 0.13 8.75
CA ASN A 97 9.70 1.16 8.49
C ASN A 97 9.04 2.16 7.54
N PHE A 98 8.72 3.35 8.03
CA PHE A 98 7.97 4.34 7.28
C PHE A 98 8.77 4.99 6.14
N ASP A 99 10.10 4.90 6.17
CA ASP A 99 10.98 5.49 5.15
C ASP A 99 11.13 4.57 3.92
N THR A 100 11.06 3.25 4.14
CA THR A 100 11.33 2.25 3.10
C THR A 100 10.13 1.39 2.71
N ASP A 101 9.25 1.03 3.64
CA ASP A 101 8.13 0.15 3.33
C ASP A 101 7.09 0.84 2.44
N VAL A 102 6.51 0.05 1.53
CA VAL A 102 5.33 0.44 0.77
C VAL A 102 4.10 -0.16 1.43
N VAL A 103 3.14 0.68 1.78
CA VAL A 103 1.87 0.23 2.36
C VAL A 103 0.88 0.00 1.23
N ARG A 104 0.53 -1.28 1.01
CA ARG A 104 -0.44 -1.69 -0.01
C ARG A 104 -1.82 -1.85 0.59
N MET A 105 -2.86 -1.27 -0.02
CA MET A 105 -4.24 -1.47 0.42
C MET A 105 -5.22 -1.30 -0.73
N SER A 106 -6.46 -1.79 -0.57
CA SER A 106 -7.53 -1.43 -1.51
C SER A 106 -7.83 0.06 -1.41
N LEU A 107 -8.11 0.66 -2.56
CA LEU A 107 -8.47 2.05 -2.73
C LEU A 107 -9.66 2.44 -1.82
N LEU A 108 -10.65 1.56 -1.64
CA LEU A 108 -11.79 1.77 -0.73
C LEU A 108 -11.42 1.92 0.75
N HIS A 109 -10.23 1.48 1.14
CA HIS A 109 -9.81 1.42 2.53
C HIS A 109 -9.00 2.64 2.97
N VAL A 110 -8.57 3.48 2.02
CA VAL A 110 -7.77 4.68 2.31
C VAL A 110 -8.48 5.62 3.27
N GLY A 111 -9.78 5.85 3.09
CA GLY A 111 -10.57 6.68 4.01
C GLY A 111 -10.75 6.07 5.39
N LYS A 112 -10.63 4.75 5.50
CA LYS A 112 -10.81 4.01 6.75
C LYS A 112 -9.50 3.90 7.52
N THR A 113 -8.34 4.00 6.87
CA THR A 113 -7.01 3.96 7.51
C THR A 113 -6.74 5.25 8.29
N GLY A 114 -7.42 5.41 9.43
CA GLY A 114 -7.40 6.60 10.30
C GLY A 114 -6.64 6.42 11.62
N GLY A 115 -5.47 5.77 11.59
CA GLY A 115 -4.64 5.59 12.79
C GLY A 115 -3.76 6.81 13.11
N ALA A 116 -3.28 6.89 14.36
CA ALA A 116 -2.35 7.93 14.80
C ALA A 116 -1.10 8.03 13.89
N ASP A 117 -0.63 6.91 13.34
CA ASP A 117 0.57 6.84 12.50
C ASP A 117 0.33 7.10 11.02
N ARG A 118 -0.91 7.42 10.61
CA ARG A 118 -1.26 7.68 9.19
C ARG A 118 -0.33 8.71 8.56
N HIS A 119 -0.03 9.78 9.29
CA HIS A 119 0.84 10.86 8.84
C HIS A 119 2.30 10.44 8.62
N LEU A 120 2.72 9.28 9.10
CA LEU A 120 4.07 8.76 8.92
C LEU A 120 4.23 7.98 7.60
N ILE A 121 3.15 7.55 6.95
CA ILE A 121 3.25 6.79 5.70
C ILE A 121 3.81 7.68 4.59
N GLN A 122 4.90 7.22 3.97
CA GLN A 122 5.54 7.91 2.86
C GLN A 122 5.24 7.29 1.50
N ARG A 123 4.92 5.99 1.43
CA ARG A 123 4.71 5.29 0.16
C ARG A 123 3.45 4.45 0.22
N LEU A 124 2.53 4.70 -0.70
CA LEU A 124 1.28 3.96 -0.83
C LEU A 124 1.21 3.23 -2.15
N GLU A 125 0.65 2.03 -2.11
CA GLU A 125 0.20 1.31 -3.29
C GLU A 125 -1.29 0.99 -3.12
N LEU A 126 -2.13 1.54 -4.00
CA LEU A 126 -3.57 1.48 -3.92
C LEU A 126 -4.09 0.55 -5.00
N ILE A 127 -4.76 -0.52 -4.59
CA ILE A 127 -5.36 -1.48 -5.52
C ILE A 127 -6.79 -1.03 -5.79
N SER A 128 -7.08 -0.71 -7.05
CA SER A 128 -8.42 -0.47 -7.54
C SER A 128 -8.95 -1.70 -8.26
N ASN A 129 -10.13 -2.15 -7.85
CA ASN A 129 -10.93 -3.11 -8.62
C ASN A 129 -12.06 -2.33 -9.31
N ASP A 130 -12.64 -2.83 -10.41
CA ASP A 130 -13.62 -2.08 -11.21
C ASP A 130 -14.87 -1.60 -10.43
N LEU A 131 -15.28 -2.36 -9.40
CA LEU A 131 -16.37 -1.96 -8.50
C LEU A 131 -15.97 -0.86 -7.50
N ASP A 132 -14.66 -0.73 -7.24
CA ASP A 132 -14.07 0.15 -6.23
C ASP A 132 -13.81 1.56 -6.78
N ALA A 133 -13.55 1.68 -8.10
CA ALA A 133 -13.20 2.95 -8.73
C ALA A 133 -14.32 3.99 -8.59
N ASN A 134 -15.56 3.66 -8.99
CA ASN A 134 -16.67 4.61 -8.94
C ASN A 134 -17.01 5.08 -7.51
N TYR A 135 -17.00 4.16 -6.53
CA TYR A 135 -17.29 4.51 -5.15
C TYR A 135 -16.17 5.31 -4.49
N PHE A 136 -14.92 5.04 -4.88
CA PHE A 136 -13.80 5.86 -4.43
C PHE A 136 -13.87 7.25 -5.03
N LEU A 137 -14.17 7.44 -6.32
CA LEU A 137 -14.18 8.78 -6.92
C LEU A 137 -15.14 9.75 -6.21
N ASP A 138 -16.26 9.24 -5.70
CA ASP A 138 -17.25 10.06 -4.99
C ASP A 138 -16.82 10.47 -3.57
N PHE A 139 -15.96 9.70 -2.89
CA PHE A 139 -15.69 9.89 -1.45
C PHE A 139 -14.22 9.79 -1.02
N GLY A 140 -13.40 9.16 -1.84
CA GLY A 140 -12.06 8.66 -1.57
C GLY A 140 -10.89 9.64 -1.77
N PRO A 141 -10.83 10.42 -2.88
CA PRO A 141 -9.69 11.28 -3.20
C PRO A 141 -9.32 12.19 -2.03
N ARG A 142 -10.32 12.83 -1.39
CA ARG A 142 -10.09 13.74 -0.25
C ARG A 142 -9.44 13.08 0.96
N HIS A 143 -9.47 11.76 1.04
CA HIS A 143 -8.87 11.04 2.14
C HIS A 143 -7.35 10.84 1.97
N LEU A 144 -6.73 11.12 0.82
CA LEU A 144 -5.27 10.97 0.64
C LEU A 144 -4.44 12.11 1.26
N ASN A 145 -4.97 12.80 2.27
CA ASN A 145 -4.24 13.80 3.05
C ASN A 145 -3.22 13.16 4.03
N PHE A 146 -2.18 12.55 3.47
CA PHE A 146 -1.03 12.00 4.18
C PHE A 146 0.10 13.02 4.14
N ARG A 147 0.47 13.60 5.30
CA ARG A 147 1.44 14.71 5.36
C ARG A 147 2.84 14.34 4.87
N SER A 148 3.27 13.10 5.04
CA SER A 148 4.63 12.65 4.70
C SER A 148 4.69 11.86 3.39
N LEU A 149 3.62 11.86 2.60
CA LEU A 149 3.52 11.07 1.39
C LEU A 149 4.50 11.58 0.33
N LYS A 150 5.31 10.66 -0.20
CA LYS A 150 6.32 10.89 -1.23
C LYS A 150 5.97 10.19 -2.54
N SER A 151 5.21 9.09 -2.49
CA SER A 151 4.76 8.37 -3.68
C SER A 151 3.43 7.65 -3.46
N ILE A 152 2.59 7.65 -4.49
CA ILE A 152 1.37 6.85 -4.59
C ILE A 152 1.40 6.10 -5.91
N ASP A 153 1.27 4.79 -5.86
CA ASP A 153 1.05 3.96 -7.03
C ASP A 153 -0.39 3.45 -7.00
N ILE A 154 -1.19 3.75 -8.02
CA ILE A 154 -2.55 3.24 -8.17
C ILE A 154 -2.51 2.09 -9.17
N LEU A 155 -2.65 0.87 -8.68
CA LEU A 155 -2.77 -0.32 -9.51
C LEU A 155 -4.24 -0.53 -9.90
N HIS A 156 -4.55 -0.52 -11.19
CA HIS A 156 -5.91 -0.76 -11.67
C HIS A 156 -5.96 -1.86 -12.74
N ASP A 157 -7.10 -2.54 -12.85
CA ASP A 157 -7.34 -3.57 -13.87
C ASP A 157 -8.16 -3.03 -15.07
N GLY A 158 -8.66 -1.78 -15.00
CA GLY A 158 -9.53 -1.17 -16.02
C GLY A 158 -8.83 -0.35 -17.12
N SER A 159 -9.59 0.43 -17.88
CA SER A 159 -9.08 1.25 -19.00
C SER A 159 -8.26 2.46 -18.53
N MET A 160 -7.06 2.67 -19.09
CA MET A 160 -6.21 3.84 -18.82
C MET A 160 -6.93 5.17 -19.10
N ARG A 161 -7.79 5.19 -20.13
CA ARG A 161 -8.54 6.38 -20.54
C ARG A 161 -9.49 6.89 -19.45
N GLU A 162 -10.14 5.97 -18.74
CA GLU A 162 -11.08 6.34 -17.67
C GLU A 162 -10.31 6.98 -16.49
N TRP A 163 -9.19 6.37 -16.12
CA TRP A 163 -8.31 6.89 -15.08
C TRP A 163 -7.72 8.26 -15.41
N TYR A 164 -7.40 8.52 -16.69
CA TYR A 164 -6.91 9.84 -17.11
C TYR A 164 -7.87 10.96 -16.71
N THR A 165 -9.15 10.85 -17.09
CA THR A 165 -10.17 11.86 -16.75
C THR A 165 -10.36 11.99 -15.25
N GLN A 166 -10.33 10.86 -14.55
CA GLN A 166 -10.52 10.82 -13.10
C GLN A 166 -9.35 11.46 -12.34
N VAL A 167 -8.12 11.26 -12.79
CA VAL A 167 -6.95 11.88 -12.16
C VAL A 167 -6.99 13.39 -12.34
N ALA A 168 -7.33 13.87 -13.54
CA ALA A 168 -7.36 15.30 -13.85
C ALA A 168 -8.48 16.05 -13.12
N ASP A 169 -9.67 15.45 -13.00
CA ASP A 169 -10.87 16.16 -12.53
C ASP A 169 -11.11 16.06 -11.02
N GLN A 170 -10.41 15.17 -10.31
CA GLN A 170 -10.69 14.88 -8.90
C GLN A 170 -9.74 15.59 -7.92
N PRO A 171 -10.25 16.10 -6.78
CA PRO A 171 -9.40 16.66 -5.73
C PRO A 171 -8.80 15.56 -4.84
N TRP A 172 -7.62 15.07 -5.21
CA TRP A 172 -6.89 13.99 -4.54
C TRP A 172 -6.37 14.30 -3.14
N GLY A 173 -6.49 15.53 -2.61
CA GLY A 173 -6.02 15.84 -1.26
C GLY A 173 -4.52 15.64 -1.02
N CYS A 174 -3.76 15.34 -2.07
CA CYS A 174 -2.30 15.28 -2.15
C CYS A 174 -1.85 15.93 -3.47
N ASP A 175 -0.55 16.13 -3.62
CA ASP A 175 0.03 16.52 -4.90
C ASP A 175 -0.14 15.36 -5.90
N THR A 176 -0.61 15.64 -7.12
CA THR A 176 -0.73 14.62 -8.17
C THR A 176 0.62 14.28 -8.78
N SER A 177 1.65 15.12 -8.60
CA SER A 177 3.01 14.86 -9.10
C SER A 177 3.67 13.62 -8.47
N ILE A 178 3.23 13.23 -7.27
CA ILE A 178 3.70 12.04 -6.56
C ILE A 178 2.88 10.79 -6.89
N MET A 179 1.87 10.91 -7.76
CA MET A 179 0.94 9.83 -8.08
C MET A 179 1.25 9.23 -9.45
N ARG A 180 1.25 7.89 -9.51
CA ARG A 180 1.38 7.12 -10.75
C ARG A 180 0.21 6.17 -10.86
N VAL A 181 -0.47 6.17 -12.00
CA VAL A 181 -1.49 5.17 -12.32
C VAL A 181 -0.84 4.09 -13.16
N ILE A 182 -0.96 2.84 -12.74
CA ILE A 182 -0.28 1.69 -13.33
C ILE A 182 -1.33 0.63 -13.67
N HIS A 183 -1.40 0.25 -14.94
CA HIS A 183 -2.22 -0.88 -15.36
C HIS A 183 -1.61 -2.17 -14.83
N LYS A 184 -2.35 -2.88 -14.00
CA LYS A 184 -1.86 -3.99 -13.17
C LYS A 184 -1.36 -5.19 -13.98
N GLN A 185 -1.90 -5.42 -15.18
CA GLN A 185 -1.50 -6.56 -16.02
C GLN A 185 -0.35 -6.21 -16.97
N SER A 186 -0.38 -5.04 -17.61
CA SER A 186 0.65 -4.65 -18.59
C SER A 186 1.83 -3.92 -17.95
N GLY A 187 1.66 -3.39 -16.74
CA GLY A 187 2.64 -2.50 -16.10
C GLY A 187 2.73 -1.13 -16.75
N GLU A 188 1.83 -0.80 -17.69
CA GLU A 188 1.81 0.51 -18.35
C GLU A 188 1.49 1.61 -17.34
N VAL A 189 2.25 2.69 -17.39
CA VAL A 189 2.09 3.85 -16.51
C VAL A 189 1.40 4.96 -17.30
N LEU A 190 0.40 5.59 -16.69
CA LEU A 190 -0.29 6.74 -17.27
C LEU A 190 0.69 7.90 -17.37
N ASP A 191 0.88 8.42 -18.58
CA ASP A 191 1.76 9.54 -18.85
C ASP A 191 0.90 10.73 -19.27
N HIS A 192 0.73 11.70 -18.37
CA HIS A 192 -0.17 12.83 -18.60
C HIS A 192 0.18 13.62 -19.86
N ASP A 193 1.46 13.82 -20.16
CA ASP A 193 1.88 14.64 -21.30
C ASP A 193 1.67 13.88 -22.61
N ARG A 194 1.94 12.58 -22.62
CA ARG A 194 1.78 11.72 -23.80
C ARG A 194 0.31 11.39 -24.09
N ASP A 195 -0.48 11.17 -23.06
CA ASP A 195 -1.86 10.68 -23.20
C ASP A 195 -2.85 11.83 -23.50
N LEU A 196 -2.45 13.10 -23.27
CA LEU A 196 -3.15 14.30 -23.76
C LEU A 196 -3.24 14.32 -25.30
N GLU A 197 -2.11 14.13 -25.99
CA GLU A 197 -2.03 14.13 -27.46
C GLU A 197 -2.85 12.99 -28.10
N ILE A 198 -2.92 11.85 -27.40
CA ILE A 198 -3.69 10.66 -27.80
C ILE A 198 -5.19 10.88 -27.61
N SER A 199 -5.60 11.57 -26.54
CA SER A 199 -7.00 11.87 -26.26
C SER A 199 -7.60 12.89 -27.26
N GLU A 200 -6.82 13.90 -27.65
CA GLU A 200 -7.24 14.95 -28.59
C GLU A 200 -7.28 14.46 -30.04
N SER A 201 -6.45 13.48 -30.40
CA SER A 201 -6.42 12.85 -31.73
C SER A 201 -7.49 11.76 -31.93
N GLY A 202 -8.16 11.30 -30.87
CA GLY A 202 -9.21 10.29 -30.93
C GLY A 202 -8.73 8.87 -31.27
N ILE A 203 -7.41 8.64 -31.34
CA ILE A 203 -6.80 7.37 -31.75
C ILE A 203 -5.96 6.84 -30.59
N TRP A 204 -6.53 5.93 -29.79
CA TRP A 204 -5.73 5.17 -28.82
C TRP A 204 -4.95 4.08 -29.57
N PRO A 205 -3.61 4.04 -29.49
CA PRO A 205 -2.87 2.93 -30.06
C PRO A 205 -3.22 1.66 -29.28
N VAL A 206 -3.71 0.65 -30.00
CA VAL A 206 -3.78 -0.71 -29.47
C VAL A 206 -2.33 -1.19 -29.34
N SER A 207 -1.82 -1.27 -28.12
CA SER A 207 -0.47 -1.72 -27.84
C SER A 207 -0.28 -3.15 -28.33
N LYS A 208 0.35 -3.30 -29.50
CA LYS A 208 1.02 -4.54 -29.91
C LYS A 208 2.30 -4.65 -29.08
N GLN A 209 2.37 -5.67 -28.22
CA GLN A 209 3.45 -6.67 -28.15
C GLN A 209 3.42 -7.35 -26.78
N ALA A 210 3.07 -8.65 -26.78
CA ALA A 210 3.71 -9.59 -25.88
C ALA A 210 4.81 -10.27 -26.70
N LEU A 211 6.03 -10.09 -26.22
CA LEU A 211 7.25 -10.76 -26.66
C LEU A 211 7.04 -12.27 -26.65
N SER A 212 7.40 -12.92 -27.76
CA SER A 212 7.67 -14.35 -27.80
C SER A 212 8.85 -14.65 -26.88
N VAL A 213 8.61 -15.53 -25.91
CA VAL A 213 9.66 -16.16 -25.10
C VAL A 213 10.14 -17.40 -25.87
N ASP A 214 11.43 -17.42 -26.20
CA ASP A 214 12.20 -18.67 -26.34
C ASP A 214 12.70 -19.10 -24.95
#